data_AF-A0A1M7G7Y7-F1
#
_entry.id   AF-A0A1M7G7Y7-F1
#
_cell.length_a   1.000
_cell.length_b   1.000
_cell.length_c   1.000
_cell.angle_alpha   90.00
_cell.angle_beta   90.00
_cell.angle_gamma   90.00
#
_symmetry.space_group_name_H-M   'P 1'
#
loop_
_entity.id
_entity.type
_entity.pdbx_description
1 polymer ?
#
loop_
_entity_poly.entity_id
_entity_poly.type
_entity_poly.pdbx_seq_one_letter_code
_entity_poly.pdbx_strand_id
1 'polypeptide(L)'
;MEEFSLGTIEGRFADIIWEKEPISMNELIKICEKEFGWKRTTTYTVLKRLSQKGVFQNESGTVTSMLSKQDFYACQSEQYVENSFGGSLPGFLAAFTRRKKLSKADIENLKKIIESCDEN
;
A
#
# COMPACT_ATOMS: atom_id res chain seq x y z
N MET A 1 0.49 -1.67 -16.70
CA MET A 1 1.41 -2.31 -15.74
C MET A 1 0.87 -2.02 -14.35
N GLU A 2 0.62 -3.03 -13.52
CA GLU A 2 0.17 -2.86 -12.13
C GLU A 2 1.33 -2.36 -11.26
N GLU A 3 1.62 -1.07 -11.35
CA GLU A 3 2.82 -0.47 -10.76
C GLU A 3 2.77 -0.49 -9.23
N PHE A 4 1.57 -0.38 -8.63
CA PHE A 4 1.37 -0.33 -7.17
C PHE A 4 0.48 -1.44 -6.59
N SER A 5 0.21 -2.54 -7.31
CA SER A 5 -0.51 -3.69 -6.72
C SER A 5 0.43 -4.54 -5.86
N LEU A 6 0.02 -4.90 -4.64
CA LEU A 6 0.70 -5.88 -3.78
C LEU A 6 -0.19 -7.10 -3.59
N GLY A 7 0.36 -8.29 -3.83
CA GLY A 7 -0.29 -9.51 -3.39
C GLY A 7 -0.42 -9.54 -1.86
N THR A 8 -1.34 -10.36 -1.32
CA THR A 8 -1.61 -10.43 0.14
C THR A 8 -0.34 -10.64 0.98
N ILE A 9 0.61 -11.45 0.49
CA ILE A 9 1.86 -11.71 1.20
C ILE A 9 2.87 -10.55 1.04
N GLU A 10 2.91 -9.90 -0.13
CA GLU A 10 3.77 -8.74 -0.36
C GLU A 10 3.33 -7.53 0.47
N GLY A 11 2.01 -7.35 0.64
CA GLY A 11 1.45 -6.33 1.54
C GLY A 11 1.88 -6.53 2.98
N ARG A 12 1.77 -7.77 3.50
CA ARG A 12 2.26 -8.10 4.85
C ARG A 12 3.77 -7.92 5.00
N PHE A 13 4.53 -8.24 3.96
CA PHE A 13 5.97 -8.00 3.95
C PHE A 13 6.30 -6.50 3.99
N ALA A 14 5.58 -5.68 3.22
CA ALA A 14 5.72 -4.24 3.23
C ALA A 14 5.35 -3.63 4.60
N ASP A 15 4.28 -4.11 5.22
CA ASP A 15 3.87 -3.73 6.59
C ASP A 15 4.98 -3.95 7.61
N ILE A 16 5.65 -5.10 7.57
CA ILE A 16 6.77 -5.40 8.47
C ILE A 16 7.90 -4.39 8.30
N ILE A 17 8.22 -3.99 7.07
CA ILE A 17 9.27 -3.01 6.81
C ILE A 17 8.87 -1.64 7.36
N TRP A 18 7.66 -1.14 7.05
CA TRP A 18 7.18 0.14 7.56
C TRP A 18 7.10 0.19 9.10
N GLU A 19 6.82 -0.92 9.77
CA GLU A 19 6.76 -0.99 11.24
C GLU A 19 8.14 -1.06 11.92
N LYS A 20 9.17 -1.54 11.20
CA LYS A 20 10.48 -1.86 11.77
C LYS A 20 11.62 -1.04 11.17
N GLU A 21 11.35 -0.19 10.20
CA GLU A 21 12.38 0.61 9.56
C GLU A 21 13.01 1.62 10.54
N PRO A 22 14.33 1.89 10.41
CA PRO A 22 15.29 1.20 9.53
C PRO A 22 15.61 -0.22 10.03
N ILE A 23 15.54 -1.23 9.13
CA ILE A 23 15.76 -2.64 9.49
C ILE A 23 16.93 -3.23 8.71
N SER A 24 17.80 -4.01 9.35
CA SER A 24 18.85 -4.73 8.63
C SER A 24 18.29 -5.89 7.80
N MET A 25 18.90 -6.17 6.66
CA MET A 25 18.51 -7.28 5.78
C MET A 25 18.55 -8.63 6.53
N ASN A 26 19.50 -8.81 7.44
CA ASN A 26 19.62 -10.02 8.25
C ASN A 26 18.43 -10.20 9.21
N GLU A 27 17.98 -9.12 9.85
CA GLU A 27 16.79 -9.16 10.70
C GLU A 27 15.52 -9.37 9.88
N LEU A 28 15.41 -8.69 8.73
CA LEU A 28 14.28 -8.86 7.83
C LEU A 28 14.15 -10.31 7.35
N ILE A 29 15.27 -10.98 7.02
CA ILE A 29 15.27 -12.41 6.68
C ILE A 29 14.75 -13.26 7.84
N LYS A 30 15.22 -13.03 9.07
CA LYS A 30 14.78 -13.79 10.25
C LYS A 30 13.29 -13.62 10.51
N ILE A 31 12.76 -12.41 10.35
CA ILE A 31 11.33 -12.14 10.49
C ILE A 31 10.55 -12.87 9.39
N CYS A 32 11.00 -12.79 8.13
CA CYS A 32 10.31 -13.46 7.02
C CYS A 32 10.36 -14.98 7.11
N GLU A 33 11.46 -15.54 7.61
CA GLU A 33 11.57 -16.97 7.88
C GLU A 33 10.56 -17.41 8.95
N LYS A 34 10.39 -16.61 10.01
CA LYS A 34 9.44 -16.89 11.08
C LYS A 34 7.97 -16.70 10.67
N GLU A 35 7.64 -15.59 10.02
CA GLU A 35 6.26 -15.21 9.68
C GLU A 35 5.73 -15.92 8.43
N PHE A 36 6.61 -16.16 7.45
CA PHE A 36 6.22 -16.69 6.13
C PHE A 36 6.88 -18.01 5.77
N GLY A 37 7.82 -18.52 6.58
CA GLY A 37 8.61 -19.71 6.23
C GLY A 37 9.55 -19.47 5.04
N TRP A 38 9.89 -18.22 4.75
CA TRP A 38 10.66 -17.88 3.55
C TRP A 38 12.14 -18.22 3.69
N LYS A 39 12.69 -18.76 2.60
CA LYS A 39 14.14 -18.83 2.41
C LYS A 39 14.69 -17.44 2.15
N ARG A 40 15.94 -17.21 2.53
CA ARG A 40 16.69 -15.96 2.28
C ARG A 40 16.48 -15.40 0.86
N THR A 41 16.59 -16.24 -0.16
CA THR A 41 16.46 -15.84 -1.57
C THR A 41 15.09 -15.27 -1.92
N THR A 42 14.02 -15.78 -1.29
CA THR A 42 12.65 -15.27 -1.48
C THR A 42 12.53 -13.86 -0.94
N THR A 43 13.03 -13.61 0.28
CA THR A 43 13.04 -12.26 0.88
C THR A 43 13.76 -11.25 -0.01
N TYR A 44 14.94 -11.60 -0.54
CA TYR A 44 15.66 -10.73 -1.47
C TYR A 44 14.90 -10.47 -2.76
N THR A 45 14.24 -11.50 -3.32
CA THR A 45 13.51 -11.37 -4.58
C THR A 45 12.30 -10.46 -4.42
N VAL A 46 11.54 -10.61 -3.33
CA VAL A 46 10.39 -9.76 -3.03
C VAL A 46 10.84 -8.33 -2.73
N LEU A 47 11.85 -8.15 -1.87
CA LEU A 47 12.41 -6.83 -1.61
C LEU A 47 12.86 -6.13 -2.89
N LYS A 48 13.60 -6.83 -3.76
CA LYS A 48 14.07 -6.28 -5.04
C LYS A 48 12.91 -5.81 -5.93
N ARG A 49 11.82 -6.56 -6.00
CA ARG A 49 10.62 -6.15 -6.77
C ARG A 49 9.99 -4.89 -6.19
N LEU A 50 9.88 -4.78 -4.86
CA LEU A 50 9.31 -3.61 -4.22
C LEU A 50 10.22 -2.38 -4.31
N SER A 51 11.54 -2.60 -4.32
CA SER A 51 12.50 -1.55 -4.62
C SER A 51 12.44 -1.07 -6.07
N GLN A 52 12.22 -1.97 -7.02
CA GLN A 52 11.98 -1.60 -8.43
C GLN A 52 10.69 -0.80 -8.61
N LYS A 53 9.69 -1.02 -7.76
CA LYS A 53 8.45 -0.22 -7.69
C LYS A 53 8.62 1.11 -6.94
N GLY A 54 9.82 1.42 -6.44
CA GLY A 54 10.09 2.65 -5.71
C GLY A 54 9.50 2.69 -4.28
N VAL A 55 9.11 1.55 -3.72
CA VAL A 55 8.46 1.52 -2.39
C VAL A 55 9.51 1.49 -1.26
N PHE A 56 10.56 0.68 -1.43
CA PHE A 56 11.62 0.49 -0.44
C PHE A 56 13.00 0.65 -1.08
N GLN A 57 13.99 1.00 -0.28
CA GLN A 57 15.39 0.99 -0.70
C GLN A 57 16.23 0.14 0.25
N ASN A 58 17.36 -0.35 -0.26
CA ASN A 58 18.36 -1.05 0.54
C ASN A 58 19.71 -0.36 0.35
N GLU A 59 20.16 0.31 1.40
CA GLU A 59 21.44 0.99 1.45
C GLU A 59 22.41 0.20 2.34
N SER A 60 23.44 -0.39 1.75
CA SER A 60 24.50 -1.13 2.47
C SER A 60 24.00 -2.22 3.42
N GLY A 61 22.84 -2.82 3.14
CA GLY A 61 22.24 -3.86 3.98
C GLY A 61 21.19 -3.36 4.97
N THR A 62 20.89 -2.07 4.99
CA THR A 62 19.79 -1.46 5.75
C THR A 62 18.64 -1.13 4.81
N VAL A 63 17.44 -1.60 5.16
CA VAL A 63 16.22 -1.41 4.40
C VAL A 63 15.38 -0.29 5.02
N THR A 64 14.97 0.67 4.20
CA THR A 64 14.09 1.80 4.56
C THR A 64 13.01 2.01 3.51
N SER A 65 11.94 2.70 3.88
CA SER A 65 10.88 3.12 2.97
C SER A 65 11.29 4.35 2.18
N MET A 66 10.91 4.35 0.89
CA MET A 66 10.93 5.54 0.04
C MET A 66 9.54 6.16 -0.08
N LEU A 67 8.50 5.35 0.08
CA LEU A 67 7.10 5.78 0.18
C LEU A 67 6.55 5.39 1.55
N SER A 68 5.85 6.32 2.20
CA SER A 68 5.13 5.99 3.43
C SER A 68 4.01 5.00 3.11
N LYS A 69 3.59 4.23 4.13
CA LYS A 69 2.43 3.32 4.00
C LYS A 69 1.19 4.06 3.48
N GLN A 70 0.94 5.27 3.97
CA GLN A 70 -0.23 6.05 3.59
C GLN A 70 -0.15 6.48 2.12
N ASP A 71 1.00 7.00 1.69
CA ASP A 71 1.21 7.44 0.30
C ASP A 71 1.13 6.27 -0.67
N PHE A 72 1.71 5.12 -0.29
CA PHE A 72 1.63 3.91 -1.09
C PHE A 72 0.17 3.49 -1.34
N TYR A 73 -0.65 3.44 -0.29
CA TYR A 73 -2.06 3.09 -0.44
C TYR A 73 -2.87 4.17 -1.16
N ALA A 74 -2.53 5.45 -1.00
CA ALA A 74 -3.13 6.54 -1.76
C ALA A 74 -2.90 6.34 -3.27
N CYS A 75 -1.64 6.18 -3.70
CA CYS A 75 -1.29 5.91 -5.09
C CYS A 75 -1.95 4.61 -5.61
N GLN A 76 -1.95 3.55 -4.81
CA GLN A 76 -2.63 2.30 -5.18
C GLN A 76 -4.13 2.51 -5.39
N SER A 77 -4.79 3.27 -4.50
CA SER A 77 -6.23 3.54 -4.58
C SER A 77 -6.60 4.39 -5.81
N GLU A 78 -5.79 5.39 -6.12
CA GLU A 78 -5.96 6.23 -7.31
C GLU A 78 -5.83 5.38 -8.58
N GLN A 79 -4.77 4.57 -8.66
CA GLN A 79 -4.55 3.67 -9.79
C GLN A 79 -5.66 2.61 -9.92
N TYR A 80 -6.24 2.16 -8.81
CA TYR A 80 -7.38 1.25 -8.83
C TYR A 80 -8.64 1.92 -9.40
N VAL A 81 -8.93 3.16 -8.99
CA VAL A 81 -10.06 3.94 -9.52
C VAL A 81 -9.86 4.23 -11.01
N GLU A 82 -8.64 4.59 -11.42
CA GLU A 82 -8.29 4.81 -12.82
C GLU A 82 -8.56 3.55 -13.66
N ASN A 83 -8.00 2.41 -13.26
CA ASN A 83 -8.08 1.17 -14.03
C ASN A 83 -9.48 0.53 -14.03
N SER A 84 -10.20 0.60 -12.90
CA SER A 84 -11.46 -0.15 -12.72
C SER A 84 -12.72 0.68 -12.99
N PHE A 85 -12.62 2.00 -12.85
CA PHE A 85 -13.75 2.93 -12.98
C PHE A 85 -13.47 4.06 -13.98
N GLY A 86 -12.38 3.96 -14.76
CA GLY A 86 -12.00 4.96 -15.77
C GLY A 86 -11.73 6.33 -15.16
N GLY A 87 -11.15 6.36 -13.97
CA GLY A 87 -10.86 7.58 -13.22
C GLY A 87 -12.08 8.20 -12.51
N SER A 88 -13.26 7.60 -12.66
CA SER A 88 -14.48 8.15 -12.07
C SER A 88 -14.62 7.79 -10.59
N LEU A 89 -14.12 8.66 -9.70
CA LEU A 89 -14.36 8.56 -8.26
C LEU A 89 -15.87 8.55 -7.90
N PRO A 90 -16.74 9.40 -8.50
CA PRO A 90 -18.19 9.29 -8.29
C PRO A 90 -18.76 7.94 -8.74
N GLY A 91 -18.25 7.38 -9.85
CA GLY A 91 -18.65 6.05 -10.34
C GLY A 91 -18.29 4.94 -9.36
N PHE A 92 -17.09 5.00 -8.78
CA PHE A 92 -16.67 4.10 -7.70
C PHE A 92 -17.62 4.18 -6.49
N LEU A 93 -17.90 5.39 -5.99
CA LEU A 93 -18.78 5.58 -4.83
C LEU A 93 -20.21 5.11 -5.10
N ALA A 94 -20.76 5.38 -6.30
CA ALA A 94 -22.07 4.90 -6.71
C ALA A 94 -22.14 3.36 -6.75
N ALA A 95 -21.09 2.70 -7.24
CA ALA A 95 -21.00 1.23 -7.26
C ALA A 95 -20.84 0.65 -5.85
N PHE A 96 -20.01 1.25 -5.00
CA PHE A 96 -19.78 0.82 -3.62
C PHE A 96 -21.06 0.88 -2.78
N THR A 97 -21.79 1.99 -2.88
CA THR A 97 -23.01 2.23 -2.10
C THR A 97 -24.20 1.37 -2.51
N ARG A 98 -24.16 0.73 -3.69
CA ARG A 98 -25.18 -0.26 -4.11
C ARG A 98 -25.22 -1.50 -3.23
N ARG A 99 -24.05 -1.97 -2.75
CA ARG A 99 -23.96 -3.19 -1.91
C ARG A 99 -23.75 -2.88 -0.43
N LYS A 100 -23.09 -1.77 -0.10
CA LYS A 100 -22.80 -1.39 1.28
C LYS A 100 -23.39 -0.01 1.56
N LYS A 101 -24.43 0.04 2.38
CA LYS A 101 -25.00 1.31 2.83
C LYS A 101 -23.99 2.02 3.73
N LEU A 102 -23.80 3.31 3.48
CA LEU A 102 -23.02 4.18 4.34
C LEU A 102 -23.84 4.53 5.58
N SER A 103 -23.19 4.59 6.73
CA SER A 103 -23.81 5.12 7.93
C SER A 103 -23.96 6.65 7.82
N LYS A 104 -24.81 7.23 8.67
CA LYS A 104 -24.91 8.71 8.75
C LYS A 104 -23.56 9.36 9.07
N ALA A 105 -22.75 8.72 9.91
CA ALA A 105 -21.41 9.20 10.26
C ALA A 105 -20.46 9.18 9.07
N ASP A 106 -20.48 8.11 8.26
CA ASP A 106 -19.66 8.02 7.04
C ASP A 106 -20.03 9.09 6.03
N ILE A 107 -21.34 9.32 5.83
CA ILE A 107 -21.84 10.36 4.92
C ILE A 107 -21.37 11.74 5.38
N GLU A 108 -21.46 12.03 6.68
CA GLU A 108 -21.03 13.32 7.23
C GLU A 108 -19.52 13.53 7.10
N ASN A 109 -18.72 12.50 7.36
CA ASN A 109 -17.28 12.56 7.17
C ASN A 109 -16.90 12.76 5.68
N LEU A 110 -17.57 12.06 4.76
CA LEU A 110 -17.33 12.22 3.33
C LEU A 110 -17.67 13.63 2.85
N LYS A 111 -18.77 14.23 3.34
CA LYS A 111 -19.10 15.63 3.02
C LYS A 111 -18.02 16.58 3.47
N LYS A 112 -17.53 16.44 4.71
CA LYS A 112 -16.44 17.29 5.23
C LYS A 112 -15.16 17.17 4.40
N ILE A 113 -14.81 15.96 3.96
CA ILE A 113 -13.65 15.74 3.08
C ILE A 113 -13.86 16.50 1.76
N ILE A 114 -15.03 16.36 1.12
CA ILE A 114 -15.33 17.05 -0.15
C ILE A 114 -15.28 18.57 0.03
N GLU A 115 -15.90 19.10 1.09
CA GLU A 115 -15.88 20.55 1.39
C GLU A 115 -14.44 21.06 1.60
N SER A 116 -13.59 20.31 2.31
CA SER A 116 -12.18 20.68 2.51
C SER A 116 -11.34 20.64 1.23
N CYS A 117 -11.77 19.89 0.21
CA CYS A 117 -11.11 19.82 -1.09
C CYS A 117 -11.51 20.98 -2.02
N ASP A 118 -12.67 21.60 -1.80
CA ASP A 118 -13.23 22.69 -2.63
C ASP A 118 -12.66 24.07 -2.24
N GLU A 119 -11.99 24.19 -1.08
CA GLU A 119 -11.34 25.44 -0.61
C GLU A 119 -9.92 25.67 -1.19
N ASN A 120 -9.53 25.00 -2.29
CA ASN A 120 -8.28 25.27 -3.03
C ASN A 120 -8.51 25.53 -4.52
#